data_AF-A0A258ASE3-F1
#
_entry.id   AF-A0A258ASE3-F1
#
_cell.length_a   1.000
_cell.length_b   1.000
_cell.length_c   1.000
_cell.angle_alpha   90.00
_cell.angle_beta   90.00
_cell.angle_gamma   90.00
#
_symmetry.space_group_name_H-M   'P 1'
#
loop_
_entity.id
_entity.type
_entity.pdbx_description
1 polymer ?
#
loop_
_entity_poly.entity_id
_entity_poly.type
_entity_poly.pdbx_seq_one_letter_code
_entity_poly.pdbx_strand_id
1 'polypeptide(L)'
;MPPDLLIVRTLIVQFFVLRDGEALYLIDTGFIGGRRALQAVLVARGWDRLPIRGILLTHGHLDHVRNAPALAAQHSAWIAGPERDLEHYENRARYTGLGRVAGMAEWVGRRLLRQPSFIPDRLLNVGDEIPVWGGLRMVALPGHTHGHCGFYSAKHRLLFSGDLFATFGFGPQIAPAYLNQDNEEARRSIHRALELPLDGVLPCHADESPPERQLEYLRSLALGC
;
A
#
# COMPACT_ATOMS: atom_id res chain seq x y z
N MET A 1 4.92 -15.71 8.98
CA MET A 1 4.03 -15.25 7.88
C MET A 1 2.87 -16.21 7.72
N PRO A 2 1.61 -15.73 7.66
CA PRO A 2 0.44 -16.56 7.38
C PRO A 2 0.56 -17.30 6.03
N PRO A 3 0.11 -18.56 5.92
CA PRO A 3 0.28 -19.38 4.70
C PRO A 3 -0.57 -18.90 3.51
N ASP A 4 -1.57 -18.07 3.79
CA ASP A 4 -2.56 -17.45 2.92
C ASP A 4 -2.19 -16.00 2.54
N LEU A 5 -0.96 -15.58 2.81
CA LEU A 5 -0.38 -14.29 2.41
C LEU A 5 0.88 -14.50 1.55
N LEU A 6 0.96 -13.81 0.42
CA LEU A 6 2.17 -13.71 -0.41
C LEU A 6 2.65 -12.26 -0.51
N ILE A 7 3.96 -12.09 -0.57
CA ILE A 7 4.61 -10.82 -0.89
C ILE A 7 5.07 -10.88 -2.34
N VAL A 8 4.66 -9.92 -3.15
CA VAL A 8 5.13 -9.74 -4.51
C VAL A 8 6.17 -8.63 -4.50
N ARG A 9 7.43 -8.98 -4.73
CA ARG A 9 8.55 -8.04 -4.74
C ARG A 9 8.90 -7.64 -6.16
N THR A 10 9.06 -6.34 -6.38
CA THR A 10 9.69 -5.77 -7.58
C THR A 10 10.99 -5.05 -7.20
N LEU A 11 11.62 -4.35 -8.14
CA LEU A 11 12.90 -3.67 -7.88
C LEU A 11 12.81 -2.59 -6.79
N ILE A 12 11.69 -1.88 -6.70
CA ILE A 12 11.56 -0.71 -5.82
C ILE A 12 10.41 -0.81 -4.81
N VAL A 13 9.38 -1.59 -5.12
CA VAL A 13 8.14 -1.69 -4.33
C VAL A 13 7.72 -3.14 -4.19
N GLN A 14 7.12 -3.47 -3.06
CA GLN A 14 6.42 -4.72 -2.81
C GLN A 14 4.95 -4.46 -2.52
N PHE A 15 4.12 -5.43 -2.85
CA PHE A 15 2.68 -5.42 -2.58
C PHE A 15 2.23 -6.84 -2.24
N PHE A 16 0.97 -6.99 -1.83
CA PHE A 16 0.55 -8.20 -1.12
C PHE A 16 -0.61 -8.91 -1.81
N VAL A 17 -0.60 -10.23 -1.75
CA VAL A 17 -1.72 -11.08 -2.17
C VAL A 17 -2.25 -11.81 -0.96
N LEU A 18 -3.54 -11.66 -0.69
CA LEU A 18 -4.29 -12.39 0.32
C LEU A 18 -5.15 -13.43 -0.36
N ARG A 19 -5.09 -14.67 0.11
CA ARG A 19 -6.03 -15.72 -0.28
C ARG A 19 -7.12 -15.84 0.76
N ASP A 20 -8.37 -15.72 0.31
CA ASP A 20 -9.54 -15.95 1.15
C ASP A 20 -10.48 -16.92 0.43
N GLY A 21 -10.51 -18.16 0.92
CA GLY A 21 -11.16 -19.29 0.24
C GLY A 21 -10.58 -19.57 -1.15
N GLU A 22 -11.43 -19.43 -2.16
CA GLU A 22 -11.11 -19.63 -3.59
C GLU A 22 -10.89 -18.30 -4.35
N ALA A 23 -10.63 -17.20 -3.62
CA ALA A 23 -10.39 -15.90 -4.21
C ALA A 23 -9.07 -15.28 -3.73
N LEU A 24 -8.54 -14.40 -4.56
CA LEU A 24 -7.37 -13.57 -4.24
C LEU A 24 -7.79 -12.11 -4.10
N TYR A 25 -7.13 -11.41 -3.19
CA TYR A 25 -7.27 -9.98 -2.97
C TYR A 25 -5.88 -9.35 -2.93
N LEU A 26 -5.74 -8.19 -3.56
CA LEU A 26 -4.48 -7.46 -3.57
C LEU A 26 -4.54 -6.31 -2.56
N ILE A 27 -3.44 -6.07 -1.87
CA ILE A 27 -3.17 -4.78 -1.22
C ILE A 27 -2.05 -4.13 -2.01
N ASP A 28 -2.39 -3.02 -2.69
CA ASP A 28 -1.65 -2.37 -3.76
C ASP A 28 -1.33 -3.29 -4.94
N THR A 29 -0.75 -2.71 -6.00
CA THR A 29 -0.50 -3.43 -7.26
C THR A 29 0.91 -3.23 -7.82
N GLY A 30 1.75 -2.52 -7.08
CA GLY A 30 3.11 -2.20 -7.46
C GLY A 30 3.22 -1.39 -8.75
N PHE A 31 4.47 -1.26 -9.22
CA PHE A 31 4.82 -0.41 -10.35
C PHE A 31 5.12 -1.21 -11.63
N ILE A 32 6.07 -0.74 -12.44
CA ILE A 32 6.52 -1.42 -13.67
C ILE A 32 7.03 -2.83 -13.31
N GLY A 33 6.57 -3.83 -14.07
CA GLY A 33 6.90 -5.24 -13.82
C GLY A 33 6.01 -5.92 -12.78
N GLY A 34 5.18 -5.18 -12.03
CA GLY A 34 4.32 -5.70 -10.97
C GLY A 34 3.43 -6.87 -11.42
N ARG A 35 2.75 -6.76 -12.58
CA ARG A 35 1.93 -7.86 -13.13
C ARG A 35 2.73 -9.13 -13.44
N ARG A 36 3.97 -8.98 -13.93
CA ARG A 36 4.84 -10.14 -14.22
C ARG A 36 5.32 -10.80 -12.94
N ALA A 37 5.71 -10.01 -11.95
CA ALA A 37 6.09 -10.49 -10.62
C ALA A 37 4.91 -11.20 -9.93
N LEU A 38 3.71 -10.61 -9.99
CA LEU A 38 2.48 -11.21 -9.49
C LEU A 38 2.25 -12.59 -10.11
N GLN A 39 2.24 -12.67 -11.45
CA GLN A 39 2.05 -13.94 -12.14
C GLN A 39 3.07 -15.00 -11.72
N ALA A 40 4.36 -14.63 -11.60
CA ALA A 40 5.41 -15.55 -11.19
C ALA A 40 5.17 -16.11 -9.77
N VAL A 41 4.81 -15.24 -8.82
CA VAL A 41 4.55 -15.64 -7.43
C VAL A 41 3.27 -16.48 -7.32
N LEU A 42 2.21 -16.15 -8.08
CA LEU A 42 0.99 -16.96 -8.13
C LEU A 42 1.24 -18.36 -8.69
N VAL A 43 2.00 -18.49 -9.79
CA VAL A 43 2.35 -19.79 -10.37
C VAL A 43 3.19 -20.61 -9.39
N ALA A 44 4.20 -20.02 -8.78
CA ALA A 44 5.06 -20.70 -7.81
C ALA A 44 4.28 -21.24 -6.61
N ARG A 45 3.20 -20.55 -6.21
CA ARG A 45 2.31 -20.97 -5.11
C ARG A 45 1.19 -21.92 -5.54
N GLY A 46 0.93 -22.06 -6.85
CA GLY A 46 -0.22 -22.79 -7.39
C GLY A 46 -1.55 -22.04 -7.26
N TRP A 47 -1.52 -20.71 -7.25
CA TRP A 47 -2.69 -19.82 -7.12
C TRP A 47 -3.03 -19.10 -8.44
N ASP A 48 -2.32 -19.40 -9.53
CA ASP A 48 -2.48 -18.76 -10.84
C ASP A 48 -3.86 -18.96 -11.49
N ARG A 49 -4.62 -19.96 -11.03
CA ARG A 49 -6.00 -20.21 -11.47
C ARG A 49 -7.07 -19.54 -10.59
N LEU A 50 -6.68 -18.97 -9.46
CA LEU A 50 -7.64 -18.33 -8.56
C LEU A 50 -7.99 -16.92 -9.08
N PRO A 51 -9.27 -16.53 -9.09
CA PRO A 51 -9.67 -15.19 -9.50
C PRO A 51 -9.24 -14.14 -8.47
N ILE A 52 -8.70 -13.02 -8.96
CA ILE A 52 -8.54 -11.80 -8.16
C ILE A 52 -9.92 -11.13 -8.09
N ARG A 53 -10.46 -10.94 -6.88
CA ARG A 53 -11.81 -10.39 -6.66
C ARG A 53 -11.82 -8.96 -6.19
N GLY A 54 -10.75 -8.51 -5.53
CA GLY A 54 -10.66 -7.15 -5.03
C GLY A 54 -9.23 -6.63 -4.96
N ILE A 55 -9.09 -5.32 -5.07
CA ILE A 55 -7.84 -4.58 -4.95
C ILE A 55 -8.07 -3.46 -3.92
N LEU A 56 -7.27 -3.46 -2.86
CA LEU A 56 -7.28 -2.47 -1.79
C LEU A 56 -6.05 -1.57 -1.97
N LEU A 57 -6.26 -0.26 -2.13
CA LEU A 57 -5.18 0.70 -2.33
C LEU A 57 -4.86 1.41 -1.00
N THR A 58 -3.58 1.46 -0.63
CA THR A 58 -3.13 2.22 0.56
C THR A 58 -3.17 3.72 0.32
N HIS A 59 -2.81 4.14 -0.89
CA HIS A 59 -2.84 5.52 -1.32
C HIS A 59 -2.74 5.63 -2.84
N GLY A 60 -2.74 6.86 -3.33
CA GLY A 60 -2.89 7.16 -4.75
C GLY A 60 -1.63 7.24 -5.60
N HIS A 61 -0.41 7.04 -5.07
CA HIS A 61 0.82 7.21 -5.87
C HIS A 61 0.99 6.14 -6.95
N LEU A 62 1.70 6.54 -8.02
CA LEU A 62 1.77 5.79 -9.26
C LEU A 62 2.34 4.39 -9.06
N ASP A 63 3.35 4.23 -8.22
CA ASP A 63 4.01 2.96 -7.92
C ASP A 63 3.19 1.99 -7.07
N HIS A 64 2.02 2.41 -6.57
CA HIS A 64 1.06 1.56 -5.88
C HIS A 64 -0.13 1.20 -6.79
N VAL A 65 -0.57 2.16 -7.60
CA VAL A 65 -1.83 2.06 -8.36
C VAL A 65 -1.64 1.72 -9.84
N ARG A 66 -0.41 1.69 -10.36
CA ARG A 66 -0.11 1.54 -11.79
C ARG A 66 -0.89 0.41 -12.46
N ASN A 67 -0.92 -0.75 -11.81
CA ASN A 67 -1.46 -1.96 -12.40
C ASN A 67 -2.95 -2.18 -12.05
N ALA A 68 -3.52 -1.41 -11.12
CA ALA A 68 -4.87 -1.63 -10.60
C ALA A 68 -5.96 -1.61 -11.68
N PRO A 69 -6.05 -0.60 -12.59
CA PRO A 69 -7.11 -0.58 -13.61
C PRO A 69 -7.05 -1.79 -14.57
N ALA A 70 -5.84 -2.18 -14.98
CA ALA A 70 -5.65 -3.30 -15.88
C ALA A 70 -5.98 -4.65 -15.22
N LEU A 71 -5.58 -4.83 -13.95
CA LEU A 71 -5.89 -6.03 -13.17
C LEU A 71 -7.38 -6.12 -12.87
N ALA A 72 -8.01 -5.01 -12.50
CA ALA A 72 -9.45 -4.94 -12.26
C ALA A 72 -10.24 -5.32 -13.51
N ALA A 73 -9.90 -4.74 -14.68
CA ALA A 73 -10.54 -5.09 -15.95
C ALA A 73 -10.33 -6.55 -16.33
N GLN A 74 -9.11 -7.08 -16.17
CA GLN A 74 -8.77 -8.46 -16.52
C GLN A 74 -9.51 -9.48 -15.66
N HIS A 75 -9.74 -9.19 -14.38
CA HIS A 75 -10.33 -10.15 -13.43
C HIS A 75 -11.77 -9.83 -13.02
N SER A 76 -12.35 -8.74 -13.54
CA SER A 76 -13.62 -8.18 -13.03
C SER A 76 -13.57 -7.97 -11.51
N ALA A 77 -12.44 -7.46 -11.01
CA ALA A 77 -12.22 -7.18 -9.59
C ALA A 77 -12.69 -5.77 -9.24
N TRP A 78 -13.24 -5.58 -8.03
CA TRP A 78 -13.50 -4.24 -7.52
C TRP A 78 -12.21 -3.59 -7.00
N ILE A 79 -12.14 -2.27 -7.07
CA ILE A 79 -11.08 -1.45 -6.46
C ILE A 79 -11.68 -0.69 -5.28
N ALA A 80 -10.99 -0.73 -4.14
CA ALA A 80 -11.29 0.12 -3.00
C ALA A 80 -10.05 0.94 -2.63
N GLY A 81 -10.24 2.19 -2.24
CA GLY A 81 -9.16 3.06 -1.83
C GLY A 81 -9.67 4.23 -0.97
N PRO A 82 -8.78 4.91 -0.23
CA PRO A 82 -9.15 6.04 0.61
C PRO A 82 -9.84 7.15 -0.18
N GLU A 83 -10.99 7.62 0.33
CA GLU A 83 -11.74 8.73 -0.27
C GLU A 83 -10.90 9.99 -0.44
N ARG A 84 -10.04 10.26 0.54
CA ARG A 84 -9.17 11.44 0.59
C ARG A 84 -8.06 11.45 -0.48
N ASP A 85 -7.85 10.33 -1.18
CA ASP A 85 -6.93 10.25 -2.33
C ASP A 85 -7.65 10.22 -3.69
N LEU A 86 -8.94 10.53 -3.73
CA LEU A 86 -9.72 10.57 -4.98
C LEU A 86 -9.02 11.38 -6.09
N GLU A 87 -8.45 12.54 -5.73
CA GLU A 87 -7.74 13.39 -6.69
C GLU A 87 -6.50 12.71 -7.30
N HIS A 88 -5.85 11.79 -6.58
CA HIS A 88 -4.72 11.03 -7.11
C HIS A 88 -5.16 10.01 -8.16
N TYR A 89 -6.29 9.32 -7.93
CA TYR A 89 -6.86 8.37 -8.90
C TYR A 89 -7.34 9.07 -10.17
N GLU A 90 -7.81 10.31 -10.03
CA GLU A 90 -8.24 11.15 -11.14
C GLU A 90 -7.09 11.89 -11.84
N ASN A 91 -5.83 11.63 -11.45
CA ASN A 91 -4.63 12.32 -11.96
C ASN A 91 -4.67 13.85 -11.80
N ARG A 92 -5.35 14.36 -10.77
CA ARG A 92 -5.52 15.80 -10.48
C ARG A 92 -5.01 16.24 -9.10
N ALA A 93 -4.35 15.34 -8.37
CA ALA A 93 -3.82 15.60 -7.05
C ALA A 93 -2.91 16.83 -7.01
N ARG A 94 -3.10 17.64 -5.97
CA ARG A 94 -2.35 18.87 -5.75
C ARG A 94 -1.36 18.67 -4.60
N TYR A 95 -0.12 19.08 -4.84
CA TYR A 95 0.94 19.02 -3.85
C TYR A 95 1.34 20.43 -3.43
N THR A 96 1.62 20.62 -2.15
CA THR A 96 2.03 21.90 -1.56
C THR A 96 3.40 21.81 -0.90
N GLY A 97 4.02 22.96 -0.64
CA GLY A 97 5.33 23.01 0.03
C GLY A 97 6.40 22.19 -0.68
N LEU A 98 7.20 21.45 0.11
CA LEU A 98 8.26 20.59 -0.41
C LEU A 98 7.73 19.37 -1.20
N GLY A 99 6.50 18.91 -0.91
CA GLY A 99 5.87 17.80 -1.61
C GLY A 99 5.59 18.06 -3.10
N ARG A 100 5.76 19.30 -3.58
CA ARG A 100 5.70 19.64 -5.02
C ARG A 100 6.71 18.85 -5.86
N VAL A 101 7.82 18.39 -5.27
CA VAL A 101 8.80 17.54 -5.95
C VAL A 101 8.19 16.17 -6.27
N ALA A 102 7.54 15.51 -5.29
CA ALA A 102 6.75 14.30 -5.55
C ALA A 102 5.65 14.56 -6.58
N GLY A 103 4.91 15.67 -6.47
CA GLY A 103 3.88 16.02 -7.43
C GLY A 103 4.38 16.15 -8.88
N MET A 104 5.57 16.74 -9.07
CA MET A 104 6.21 16.81 -10.39
C MET A 104 6.61 15.42 -10.89
N ALA A 105 7.24 14.60 -10.05
CA ALA A 105 7.63 13.23 -10.40
C ALA A 105 6.42 12.39 -10.79
N GLU A 106 5.33 12.47 -10.02
CA GLU A 106 4.06 11.81 -10.29
C GLU A 106 3.45 12.28 -11.61
N TRP A 107 3.40 13.59 -11.86
CA TRP A 107 2.86 14.15 -13.09
C TRP A 107 3.64 13.68 -14.33
N VAL A 108 4.98 13.77 -14.29
CA VAL A 108 5.86 13.30 -15.36
C VAL A 108 5.68 11.79 -15.56
N GLY A 109 5.76 11.00 -14.49
CA GLY A 109 5.64 9.54 -14.52
C GLY A 109 4.31 9.08 -15.11
N ARG A 110 3.20 9.65 -14.66
CA ARG A 110 1.85 9.36 -15.18
C ARG A 110 1.73 9.68 -16.67
N ARG A 111 2.32 10.79 -17.11
CA ARG A 111 2.29 11.20 -18.53
C ARG A 111 3.14 10.30 -19.42
N LEU A 112 4.33 9.92 -18.97
CA LEU A 112 5.25 9.02 -19.68
C LEU A 112 4.66 7.62 -19.79
N LEU A 113 4.09 7.11 -18.69
CA LEU A 113 3.52 5.77 -18.63
C LEU A 113 2.06 5.69 -19.09
N ARG A 114 1.46 6.81 -19.48
CA ARG A 114 0.07 6.93 -19.92
C ARG A 114 -0.89 6.30 -18.89
N GLN A 115 -0.69 6.63 -17.62
CA GLN A 115 -1.53 6.13 -16.53
C GLN A 115 -2.96 6.63 -16.72
N PRO A 116 -3.96 5.74 -16.88
CA PRO A 116 -5.36 6.16 -16.95
C PRO A 116 -5.80 6.72 -15.60
N SER A 117 -6.70 7.70 -15.62
CA SER A 117 -7.49 8.01 -14.43
C SER A 117 -8.51 6.90 -14.22
N PHE A 118 -8.93 6.71 -12.98
CA PHE A 118 -10.00 5.80 -12.61
C PHE A 118 -10.65 6.27 -11.30
N ILE A 119 -11.81 5.74 -10.99
CA ILE A 119 -12.50 5.95 -9.72
C ILE A 119 -12.61 4.57 -9.07
N PRO A 120 -12.14 4.38 -7.81
CA PRO A 120 -12.39 3.14 -7.07
C PRO A 120 -13.90 2.85 -6.98
N ASP A 121 -14.29 1.58 -7.12
CA ASP A 121 -15.67 1.15 -6.91
C ASP A 121 -16.15 1.40 -5.47
N ARG A 122 -15.22 1.48 -4.52
CA ARG A 122 -15.48 1.76 -3.11
C ARG A 122 -14.51 2.81 -2.58
N LEU A 123 -15.05 3.94 -2.13
CA LEU A 123 -14.29 4.95 -1.42
C LEU A 123 -14.35 4.62 0.08
N LEU A 124 -13.19 4.44 0.68
CA LEU A 124 -13.06 3.99 2.06
C LEU A 124 -12.81 5.18 3.01
N ASN A 125 -13.41 5.08 4.18
CA ASN A 125 -13.26 5.97 5.31
C ASN A 125 -12.53 5.30 6.48
N VAL A 126 -12.03 6.13 7.41
CA VAL A 126 -11.30 5.64 8.58
C VAL A 126 -12.19 4.72 9.41
N GLY A 127 -11.69 3.53 9.73
CA GLY A 127 -12.42 2.55 10.54
C GLY A 127 -13.31 1.61 9.73
N ASP A 128 -13.47 1.81 8.42
CA ASP A 128 -14.20 0.89 7.57
C ASP A 128 -13.62 -0.53 7.67
N GLU A 129 -14.52 -1.51 7.79
CA GLU A 129 -14.18 -2.92 7.77
C GLU A 129 -14.46 -3.51 6.38
N ILE A 130 -13.43 -4.13 5.82
CA ILE A 130 -13.48 -4.84 4.56
C ILE A 130 -13.59 -6.33 4.90
N PRO A 131 -14.67 -7.02 4.51
CA PRO A 131 -14.91 -8.44 4.82
C PRO A 131 -14.07 -9.35 3.90
N VAL A 132 -12.76 -9.18 3.98
CA VAL A 132 -11.74 -9.91 3.25
C VAL A 132 -10.73 -10.40 4.27
N TRP A 133 -10.29 -11.65 4.12
CA TRP A 133 -9.18 -12.21 4.88
C TRP A 133 -9.38 -12.15 6.41
N GLY A 134 -10.61 -12.42 6.84
CA GLY A 134 -11.01 -12.39 8.26
C GLY A 134 -11.34 -10.99 8.81
N GLY A 135 -11.49 -9.98 7.94
CA GLY A 135 -11.82 -8.61 8.32
C GLY A 135 -10.58 -7.73 8.39
N LEU A 136 -10.41 -6.89 7.38
CA LEU A 136 -9.38 -5.84 7.35
C LEU A 136 -10.01 -4.51 7.74
N ARG A 137 -9.40 -3.82 8.70
CA ARG A 137 -9.83 -2.48 9.08
C ARG A 137 -8.94 -1.43 8.44
N MET A 138 -9.53 -0.44 7.77
CA MET A 138 -8.79 0.72 7.28
C MET A 138 -8.32 1.59 8.45
N VAL A 139 -7.03 1.89 8.50
CA VAL A 139 -6.39 2.75 9.49
C VAL A 139 -5.87 4.00 8.81
N ALA A 140 -6.24 5.17 9.32
CA ALA A 140 -5.73 6.44 8.79
C ALA A 140 -4.24 6.60 9.13
N LEU A 141 -3.39 6.72 8.11
CA LEU A 141 -1.95 6.94 8.25
C LEU A 141 -1.49 8.12 7.37
N PRO A 142 -2.17 9.29 7.41
CA PRO A 142 -1.83 10.43 6.55
C PRO A 142 -0.42 10.96 6.79
N GLY A 143 0.05 11.73 5.83
CA GLY A 143 1.35 12.41 5.85
C GLY A 143 2.07 12.24 4.53
N HIS A 144 2.19 10.98 4.07
CA HIS A 144 2.72 10.69 2.74
C HIS A 144 1.82 11.27 1.64
N THR A 145 0.54 10.90 1.67
CA THR A 145 -0.56 11.64 1.04
C THR A 145 -1.59 12.04 2.10
N HIS A 146 -2.55 12.90 1.75
CA HIS A 146 -3.62 13.28 2.67
C HIS A 146 -4.59 12.14 3.00
N GLY A 147 -4.76 11.16 2.11
CA GLY A 147 -5.59 9.98 2.30
C GLY A 147 -4.85 8.70 2.62
N HIS A 148 -3.51 8.73 2.69
CA HIS A 148 -2.69 7.54 2.96
C HIS A 148 -3.22 6.74 4.15
N CYS A 149 -3.39 5.44 3.93
CA CYS A 149 -3.94 4.52 4.91
C CYS A 149 -3.18 3.21 4.96
N GLY A 150 -3.44 2.44 6.00
CA GLY A 150 -3.02 1.05 6.11
C GLY A 150 -4.21 0.13 6.33
N PHE A 151 -3.99 -1.16 6.15
CA PHE A 151 -4.98 -2.19 6.42
C PHE A 151 -4.52 -3.05 7.60
N TYR A 152 -5.28 -3.00 8.69
CA TYR A 152 -5.01 -3.78 9.89
C TYR A 152 -5.82 -5.07 9.90
N SER A 153 -5.14 -6.20 10.07
CA SER A 153 -5.79 -7.49 10.33
C SER A 153 -5.74 -7.81 11.82
N ALA A 154 -6.88 -7.77 12.49
CA ALA A 154 -6.98 -8.17 13.90
C ALA A 154 -6.70 -9.67 14.09
N LYS A 155 -7.17 -10.50 13.15
CA LYS A 155 -6.96 -11.96 13.13
C LYS A 155 -5.47 -12.33 13.16
N HIS A 156 -4.66 -11.62 12.38
CA HIS A 156 -3.23 -11.91 12.24
C HIS A 156 -2.32 -10.94 13.00
N ARG A 157 -2.88 -9.88 13.60
CA ARG A 157 -2.15 -8.80 14.28
C ARG A 157 -1.06 -8.19 13.39
N LEU A 158 -1.38 -8.05 12.10
CA LEU A 158 -0.50 -7.47 11.09
C LEU A 158 -1.07 -6.15 10.56
N LEU A 159 -0.18 -5.21 10.27
CA LEU A 159 -0.50 -3.97 9.57
C LEU A 159 0.20 -3.93 8.20
N PHE A 160 -0.59 -3.83 7.13
CA PHE A 160 -0.08 -3.43 5.81
C PHE A 160 -0.01 -1.91 5.80
N SER A 161 1.19 -1.33 5.92
CA SER A 161 1.36 0.07 6.28
C SER A 161 1.54 1.02 5.11
N GLY A 162 1.54 0.52 3.87
CA GLY A 162 1.89 1.31 2.69
C GLY A 162 3.27 1.97 2.88
N ASP A 163 3.29 3.28 2.73
CA ASP A 163 4.46 4.15 2.78
C ASP A 163 4.56 4.95 4.07
N LEU A 164 3.95 4.44 5.15
CA LEU A 164 4.14 5.01 6.49
C LEU A 164 5.63 5.13 6.84
N PHE A 165 6.42 4.14 6.44
CA PHE A 165 7.87 4.12 6.51
C PHE A 165 8.41 3.15 5.46
N ALA A 166 9.71 3.22 5.21
CA ALA A 166 10.42 2.33 4.32
C ALA A 166 11.66 1.75 5.00
N THR A 167 12.10 0.57 4.55
CA THR A 167 13.33 -0.06 5.01
C THR A 167 14.24 -0.43 3.85
N PHE A 168 15.52 -0.11 4.01
CA PHE A 168 16.57 -0.37 3.05
C PHE A 168 17.82 -0.87 3.78
N GLY A 169 18.88 -1.22 3.04
CA GLY A 169 20.12 -1.76 3.62
C GLY A 169 20.84 -0.86 4.64
N PHE A 170 20.45 0.41 4.75
CA PHE A 170 20.99 1.38 5.72
C PHE A 170 20.02 1.68 6.89
N GLY A 171 18.91 0.94 6.99
CA GLY A 171 17.96 1.02 8.11
C GLY A 171 16.60 1.60 7.73
N PRO A 172 15.73 1.81 8.74
CA PRO A 172 14.40 2.36 8.52
C PRO A 172 14.41 3.87 8.35
N GLN A 173 13.51 4.38 7.52
CA GLN A 173 13.34 5.80 7.29
C GLN A 173 11.88 6.15 7.00
N ILE A 174 11.47 7.33 7.44
CA ILE A 174 10.31 8.01 6.87
C ILE A 174 10.72 8.53 5.50
N ALA A 175 9.79 8.54 4.54
CA ALA A 175 10.05 9.14 3.24
C ALA A 175 10.60 10.58 3.41
N PRO A 176 11.60 10.99 2.61
CA PRO A 176 12.13 12.34 2.67
C PRO A 176 11.05 13.41 2.56
N ALA A 177 11.31 14.59 3.14
CA ALA A 177 10.28 15.61 3.25
C ALA A 177 9.68 16.12 1.94
N TYR A 178 10.43 16.01 0.85
CA TYR A 178 10.00 16.37 -0.49
C TYR A 178 9.16 15.29 -1.19
N LEU A 179 9.06 14.09 -0.60
CA LEU A 179 8.18 13.00 -1.03
C LEU A 179 6.91 12.87 -0.20
N ASN A 180 6.82 13.59 0.94
CA ASN A 180 5.62 13.65 1.77
C ASN A 180 4.85 14.95 1.54
N GLN A 181 3.54 14.90 1.74
CA GLN A 181 2.71 16.11 1.80
C GLN A 181 2.78 16.78 3.18
N ASP A 182 2.87 16.00 4.26
CA ASP A 182 3.04 16.47 5.63
C ASP A 182 3.90 15.48 6.44
N ASN A 183 5.13 15.88 6.78
CA ASN A 183 6.07 15.03 7.50
C ASN A 183 5.74 14.92 8.99
N GLU A 184 5.21 15.99 9.59
CA GLU A 184 4.82 15.96 11.00
C GLU A 184 3.60 15.06 11.18
N GLU A 185 2.66 15.09 10.23
CA GLU A 185 1.55 14.13 10.23
C GLU A 185 2.02 12.70 9.98
N ALA A 186 3.01 12.46 9.10
CA ALA A 186 3.59 11.14 8.91
C ALA A 186 4.19 10.59 10.22
N ARG A 187 4.92 11.43 10.99
CA ARG A 187 5.42 11.08 12.33
C ARG A 187 4.30 10.76 13.31
N ARG A 188 3.23 11.57 13.35
CA ARG A 188 2.05 11.29 14.19
C ARG A 188 1.38 9.97 13.78
N SER A 189 1.33 9.65 12.49
CA SER A 189 0.80 8.39 11.99
C SER A 189 1.60 7.17 12.43
N ILE A 190 2.92 7.30 12.66
CA ILE A 190 3.73 6.21 13.25
C ILE A 190 3.25 5.89 14.66
N HIS A 191 3.06 6.90 15.51
CA HIS A 191 2.53 6.70 16.86
C HIS A 191 1.13 6.08 16.83
N ARG A 192 0.25 6.57 15.94
CA ARG A 192 -1.10 6.01 15.76
C ARG A 192 -1.07 4.54 15.34
N ALA A 193 -0.15 4.14 14.47
CA ALA A 193 0.02 2.74 14.08
C ALA A 193 0.42 1.86 15.28
N LEU A 194 1.30 2.36 16.15
CA LEU A 194 1.81 1.63 17.31
C LEU A 194 0.79 1.48 18.46
N GLU A 195 -0.34 2.21 18.42
CA GLU A 195 -1.48 1.98 19.32
C GLU A 195 -2.21 0.67 19.00
N LEU A 196 -2.00 0.11 17.81
CA LEU A 196 -2.62 -1.15 17.41
C LEU A 196 -1.94 -2.36 18.08
N PRO A 197 -2.70 -3.44 18.35
CA PRO A 197 -2.11 -4.72 18.74
C PRO A 197 -1.39 -5.35 17.55
N LEU A 198 -0.07 -5.15 17.46
CA LEU A 198 0.77 -5.60 16.34
C LEU A 198 1.80 -6.64 16.77
N ASP A 199 1.87 -7.71 16.00
CA ASP A 199 2.96 -8.69 16.02
C ASP A 199 3.90 -8.50 14.81
N GLY A 200 3.47 -7.76 13.79
CA GLY A 200 4.30 -7.40 12.65
C GLY A 200 3.72 -6.30 11.76
N VAL A 201 4.57 -5.69 10.94
CA VAL A 201 4.21 -4.64 9.98
C VAL A 201 4.79 -4.97 8.60
N LEU A 202 4.06 -4.60 7.56
CA LEU A 202 4.38 -4.89 6.16
C LEU A 202 4.32 -3.58 5.35
N PRO A 203 5.45 -2.85 5.21
CA PRO A 203 5.53 -1.68 4.35
C PRO A 203 5.68 -2.07 2.87
N CYS A 204 5.36 -1.14 1.98
CA CYS A 204 5.47 -1.34 0.53
C CYS A 204 6.88 -1.07 -0.02
N HIS A 205 7.72 -0.35 0.72
CA HIS A 205 9.15 -0.24 0.43
C HIS A 205 9.93 -0.88 1.58
N ALA A 206 10.38 -2.11 1.38
CA ALA A 206 10.96 -2.90 2.45
C ALA A 206 12.13 -3.75 1.98
N ASP A 207 13.10 -3.92 2.86
CA ASP A 207 14.06 -5.01 2.76
C ASP A 207 13.37 -6.39 2.96
N GLU A 208 14.17 -7.45 3.00
CA GLU A 208 13.66 -8.82 3.18
C GLU A 208 13.40 -9.19 4.65
N SER A 209 13.54 -8.24 5.58
CA SER A 209 13.31 -8.49 7.00
C SER A 209 11.85 -8.91 7.26
N PRO A 210 11.61 -9.87 8.16
CA PRO A 210 10.28 -10.37 8.45
C PRO A 210 9.42 -9.32 9.19
N PRO A 211 8.07 -9.47 9.22
CA PRO A 211 7.16 -8.45 9.76
C PRO A 211 7.46 -8.01 11.19
N GLU A 212 7.89 -8.93 12.05
CA GLU A 212 8.27 -8.65 13.44
C GLU A 212 9.48 -7.71 13.52
N ARG A 213 10.46 -7.88 12.61
CA ARG A 213 11.62 -7.01 12.50
C ARG A 213 11.24 -5.64 11.92
N GLN A 214 10.32 -5.60 10.96
CA GLN A 214 9.77 -4.35 10.46
C GLN A 214 9.02 -3.58 11.56
N LEU A 215 8.35 -4.27 12.49
CA LEU A 215 7.72 -3.63 13.65
C LEU A 215 8.76 -3.05 14.63
N GLU A 216 9.89 -3.73 14.86
CA GLU A 216 11.00 -3.17 15.65
C GLU A 216 11.54 -1.88 15.01
N TYR A 217 11.67 -1.88 13.68
CA TYR A 217 12.06 -0.69 12.93
C TYR A 217 11.05 0.47 13.08
N LEU A 218 9.75 0.18 12.97
CA LEU A 218 8.71 1.19 13.21
C LEU A 218 8.80 1.78 14.62
N ARG A 219 9.04 0.94 15.64
CA ARG A 219 9.26 1.38 17.03
C ARG A 219 10.50 2.26 17.16
N SER A 220 11.59 1.93 16.47
CA SER A 220 12.80 2.77 16.50
C SER A 220 12.58 4.15 15.88
N LEU A 221 11.77 4.24 14.82
CA LEU A 221 11.41 5.52 14.21
C LEU A 221 10.60 6.37 15.18
N ALA A 222 9.66 5.77 15.91
CA ALA A 222 8.84 6.48 16.89
C ALA A 222 9.64 7.09 18.05
N LEU A 223 10.81 6.51 18.40
CA LEU A 223 11.70 7.06 19.43
C LEU A 223 12.54 8.26 18.93
N GLY A 224 12.71 8.37 17.61
CA GLY A 224 13.45 9.46 16.98
C GLY A 224 12.57 10.59 16.43
N CYS A 225 11.25 10.49 16.61
CA CYS A 225 10.26 11.49 16.19
C CYS A 225 9.88 12.43 17.33
#